data_AF-C1FKW7-F1
#
_entry.id   AF-C1FKW7-F1
#
_cell.length_a   1.000
_cell.length_b   1.000
_cell.length_c   1.000
_cell.angle_alpha   90.00
_cell.angle_beta   90.00
_cell.angle_gamma   90.00
#
_symmetry.space_group_name_H-M   'P 1'
#
loop_
_entity.id
_entity.type
_entity.pdbx_description
1 polymer ?
#
loop_
_entity_poly.entity_id
_entity_poly.type
_entity_poly.pdbx_seq_one_letter_code
_entity_poly.pdbx_strand_id
1 'polypeptide(L)' 'MDIFEYKTIIFEIGQPISIFSSSIKNEFNNLGNDGWELVSLISSPHLGSTRYALVGAYNNILAVLKREQHESVNK' A
#
# COMPACT_ATOMS: atom_id res chain seq x y z
N MET A 1 3.53 -5.24 26.65
CA MET A 1 3.18 -4.04 25.86
C MET A 1 3.77 -4.30 24.51
N ASP A 2 2.92 -4.46 23.51
CA ASP A 2 3.38 -4.89 22.19
C ASP A 2 3.98 -3.68 21.48
N ILE A 3 5.20 -3.82 21.01
CA ILE A 3 5.90 -2.79 20.24
C ILE A 3 5.65 -3.09 18.77
N PHE A 4 5.26 -2.09 17.99
CA PHE A 4 4.98 -2.25 16.57
C PHE A 4 5.92 -1.39 15.73
N GLU A 5 6.47 -2.01 14.69
CA GLU A 5 7.11 -1.33 13.57
C GLU A 5 6.06 -0.91 12.55
N TYR A 6 6.17 0.30 12.00
CA TYR A 6 5.28 0.81 10.95
C TYR A 6 6.06 1.13 9.69
N LYS A 7 5.46 0.86 8.52
CA LYS A 7 5.97 1.30 7.23
C LYS A 7 4.86 1.83 6.33
N THR A 8 5.25 2.69 5.40
CA THR A 8 4.37 3.24 4.37
C THR A 8 4.90 2.88 2.99
N ILE A 9 4.02 2.44 2.09
CA ILE A 9 4.34 2.15 0.69
C ILE A 9 3.43 3.00 -0.19
N ILE A 10 4.02 3.71 -1.15
CA ILE A 10 3.28 4.48 -2.15
C ILE A 10 3.30 3.68 -3.45
N PHE A 11 2.12 3.37 -3.97
CA PHE A 11 1.94 2.78 -5.28
C PHE A 11 1.49 3.86 -6.25
N GLU A 12 2.34 4.17 -7.22
CA GLU A 12 1.99 5.10 -8.30
C GLU A 12 1.24 4.35 -9.40
N ILE A 13 -0.02 4.72 -9.64
CA ILE A 13 -0.81 4.14 -10.74
C ILE A 13 -0.42 4.86 -12.03
N GLY A 14 0.64 4.35 -12.69
CA GLY A 14 1.00 4.72 -14.06
C GLY A 14 0.44 3.77 -15.12
N GLN A 15 -0.28 2.72 -14.72
CA GLN A 15 -0.78 1.65 -15.59
C GLN A 15 -2.28 1.40 -15.38
N PRO A 16 -2.96 0.75 -16.35
CA PRO A 16 -4.36 0.35 -16.19
C PRO A 16 -4.60 -0.42 -14.89
N ILE A 17 -5.73 -0.14 -14.22
CA ILE A 17 -6.12 -0.72 -12.94
C ILE A 17 -6.07 -2.25 -12.94
N SER A 18 -6.38 -2.91 -14.06
CA SER A 18 -6.32 -4.36 -14.20
C SER A 18 -4.91 -4.92 -14.00
N ILE A 19 -3.92 -4.35 -14.67
CA ILE A 19 -2.50 -4.77 -14.58
C ILE A 19 -1.95 -4.45 -13.18
N PHE A 20 -2.26 -3.25 -12.70
CA PHE A 20 -1.88 -2.79 -11.38
C PHE A 20 -2.43 -3.69 -10.25
N SER A 21 -3.67 -4.17 -10.38
CA SER A 21 -4.31 -5.03 -9.37
C SER A 21 -3.59 -6.37 -9.16
N SER A 22 -3.07 -6.99 -10.24
CA SER A 22 -2.30 -8.22 -10.13
C SER A 22 -0.95 -8.00 -9.45
N SER A 23 -0.27 -6.90 -9.77
CA SER A 23 1.05 -6.59 -9.22
C SER A 23 0.97 -6.26 -7.73
N ILE A 24 -0.02 -5.46 -7.34
CA ILE A 24 -0.27 -5.11 -5.93
C ILE A 24 -0.60 -6.34 -5.09
N LYS A 25 -1.40 -7.27 -5.62
CA LYS A 25 -1.78 -8.48 -4.89
C LYS A 25 -0.55 -9.30 -4.50
N ASN A 26 0.38 -9.49 -5.44
CA ASN A 26 1.61 -10.25 -5.18
C ASN A 26 2.49 -9.53 -4.16
N GLU A 27 2.62 -8.21 -4.27
CA GLU A 27 3.37 -7.40 -3.31
C GLU A 27 2.79 -7.56 -1.89
N PHE A 28 1.48 -7.36 -1.70
CA PHE A 28 0.86 -7.50 -0.38
C PHE A 28 0.99 -8.91 0.20
N ASN A 29 0.87 -9.94 -0.62
CA ASN A 29 1.06 -11.31 -0.16
C ASN A 29 2.50 -11.56 0.31
N ASN A 30 3.51 -11.04 -0.41
CA ASN A 30 4.90 -11.13 0.01
C ASN A 30 5.12 -10.40 1.34
N LEU A 31 4.55 -9.19 1.49
CA LEU A 31 4.64 -8.45 2.74
C LEU A 31 3.96 -9.19 3.90
N GLY A 32 2.81 -9.82 3.64
CA GLY A 32 2.13 -10.67 4.61
C GLY A 32 2.99 -11.85 5.07
N ASN A 33 3.71 -12.50 4.13
CA ASN A 33 4.67 -13.56 4.46
C ASN A 33 5.83 -13.06 5.32
N ASP A 34 6.23 -11.79 5.18
CA ASP A 34 7.26 -11.13 5.99
C ASP A 34 6.73 -10.61 7.35
N GLY A 35 5.50 -10.96 7.70
CA GLY A 35 4.84 -10.60 8.97
C GLY A 35 4.21 -9.20 8.99
N TRP A 36 4.09 -8.53 7.84
CA TRP A 36 3.42 -7.24 7.79
C TRP A 36 1.90 -7.39 7.66
N GLU A 37 1.18 -6.64 8.48
CA GLU A 37 -0.26 -6.50 8.46
C GLU A 37 -0.65 -5.16 7.84
N LEU A 38 -1.61 -5.17 6.91
CA LEU A 38 -2.17 -3.96 6.34
C LEU A 38 -3.09 -3.27 7.37
N VAL A 39 -2.78 -2.01 7.69
CA VAL A 39 -3.56 -1.19 8.64
C VAL A 39 -4.53 -0.28 7.92
N SER A 40 -4.07 0.40 6.87
CA SER A 40 -4.87 1.37 6.13
C SER A 40 -4.44 1.46 4.68
N LEU A 41 -5.40 1.75 3.82
CA LEU A 41 -5.19 1.98 2.40
C LEU A 41 -5.87 3.30 2.02
N ILE A 42 -5.07 4.28 1.62
CA ILE A 42 -5.53 5.64 1.32
C ILE A 42 -5.29 5.90 -0.15
N SER A 43 -6.35 6.20 -0.89
CA SER A 43 -6.26 6.69 -2.26
C SER A 43 -6.68 8.15 -2.31
N SER A 44 -5.87 9.00 -2.95
CA SER A 44 -6.26 10.37 -3.25
C SER A 44 -6.70 10.47 -4.70
N PRO A 45 -8.01 10.39 -5.00
CA PRO A 45 -8.48 10.54 -6.37
C PRO A 45 -8.20 11.95 -6.87
N HIS A 46 -7.44 12.10 -7.96
CA HIS A 46 -7.36 13.38 -8.67
C HIS A 46 -8.63 13.55 -9.50
N LEU A 47 -9.59 14.30 -8.97
CA LEU A 47 -10.80 14.67 -9.69
C LEU A 47 -10.46 15.69 -10.78
N GLY A 48 -10.62 15.30 -12.05
CA GLY A 48 -10.78 16.23 -13.18
C GLY A 48 -9.59 17.13 -13.53
N SER A 49 -8.40 16.57 -13.81
CA SER A 49 -7.29 17.37 -14.36
C SER A 49 -7.50 17.78 -15.83
N THR A 50 -8.42 17.13 -16.57
CA THR A 50 -8.72 17.46 -17.97
C THR A 50 -10.21 17.26 -18.30
N ARG A 51 -10.67 17.99 -19.34
CA ARG A 51 -12.04 17.95 -19.88
C ARG A 51 -12.52 16.57 -20.38
N TYR A 52 -11.65 15.56 -20.44
CA TYR A 52 -11.97 14.22 -20.92
C TYR A 52 -11.77 13.13 -19.84
N ALA A 53 -11.31 13.49 -18.64
CA ALA A 53 -11.06 12.56 -17.55
C ALA A 53 -12.03 12.86 -16.39
N LEU A 54 -13.20 12.23 -16.41
CA LEU A 54 -14.23 12.37 -15.35
C LEU A 54 -13.72 11.92 -13.97
N VAL A 55 -12.75 11.00 -13.94
CA VAL A 55 -11.92 10.65 -12.79
C VAL A 55 -10.51 10.39 -13.35
N GLY A 56 -9.49 11.09 -12.85
CA GLY A 56 -8.12 10.74 -13.19
C GLY A 56 -7.82 9.37 -12.62
N ALA A 57 -7.54 8.37 -13.46
CA ALA A 57 -7.12 7.04 -13.00
C ALA A 57 -5.69 7.05 -12.39
N TYR A 58 -5.01 8.21 -12.40
CA TYR A 58 -3.75 8.47 -11.71
C TYR A 58 -3.99 8.71 -10.23
N ASN A 59 -4.20 7.62 -9.49
CA ASN A 59 -4.39 7.67 -8.05
C ASN A 59 -3.23 6.98 -7.38
N ASN A 60 -2.36 7.74 -6.74
CA ASN A 60 -1.38 7.13 -5.85
C ASN A 60 -2.13 6.48 -4.68
N ILE A 61 -1.77 5.24 -4.37
CA ILE A 61 -2.30 4.52 -3.22
C ILE A 61 -1.21 4.49 -2.16
N LEU A 62 -1.50 5.05 -0.99
CA LEU A 62 -0.66 4.93 0.20
C LEU A 62 -1.16 3.75 1.04
N ALA A 63 -0.33 2.72 1.18
CA ALA A 63 -0.55 1.62 2.11
C ALA A 63 0.23 1.86 3.40
N VAL A 64 -0.44 1.76 4.53
CA VAL A 64 0.16 1.79 5.86
C VAL A 64 0.15 0.38 6.41
N LEU A 65 1.32 -0.15 6.77
CA LEU A 65 1.47 -1.48 7.33
C LEU A 65 2.09 -1.41 8.72
N LYS A 66 1.78 -2.38 9.56
CA LYS A 66 2.42 -2.61 10.85
C LYS A 66 2.95 -4.03 10.95
N ARG A 67 3.92 -4.26 11.81
CA ARG A 67 4.40 -5.60 12.18
C ARG A 67 4.78 -5.57 13.66
N GLU A 68 4.53 -6.66 14.37
CA GLU A 68 4.98 -6.79 15.75
C GLU A 68 6.51 -6.83 15.78
N GLN A 69 7.10 -5.95 16.58
CA GLN A 69 8.54 -5.91 16.80
C GLN A 69 8.85 -6.97 17.86
N HIS A 70 9.18 -8.18 17.42
CA HIS A 70 9.78 -9.15 18.33
C HIS A 70 11.11 -8.55 18.79
N GLU A 71 11.19 -8.15 20.05
CA GLU A 71 12.49 -7.93 20.69
C GLU A 71 13.27 -9.22 20.52
N SER A 72 14.29 -9.18 19.67
CA SER A 72 15.34 -10.19 19.69
C SER A 72 15.97 -10.09 21.07
N VAL A 73 15.45 -10.88 22.01
CA VAL A 73 16.09 -11.08 23.31
C VAL A 73 17.42 -11.78 23.01
N ASN A 74 18.44 -10.97 22.73
CA ASN A 74 19.83 -11.40 22.81
C ASN A 74 20.06 -11.78 24.27
N LYS A 75 19.90 -13.06 24.58
CA LYS A 75 20.43 -13.68 25.79
C LYS A 75 21.93 -13.89 25.65
#